data_AF-A0A0L8BEA1-F1
#
_entry.id   AF-A0A0L8BEA1-F1
#
_cell.length_a   1.000
_cell.length_b   1.000
_cell.length_c   1.000
_cell.angle_alpha   90.00
_cell.angle_beta   90.00
_cell.angle_gamma   90.00
#
_symmetry.space_group_name_H-M   'P 1'
#
loop_
_entity.id
_entity.type
_entity.pdbx_description
1 polymer ?
#
loop_
_entity_poly.entity_id
_entity_poly.type
_entity_poly.pdbx_seq_one_letter_code
_entity_poly.pdbx_strand_id
1 'polypeptide(L)'
;MSGGKEIVVLLEADRKTDWSRVDVEGLRQHLIDMQNVTLATQVSSSEFGGGLRFEATSDTPAVAASIGRMVVAHVMTMDGVNGWRLEAAEIPGGATLTVTPAQASDLDKIRGLGFIGVMTVGMHHQEHHLAIATGQSPH
;
A
#
# COMPACT_ATOMS: atom_id res chain seq x y z
N MET A 1 -10.17 13.65 4.50
CA MET A 1 -10.52 12.87 5.72
C MET A 1 -11.78 12.02 5.48
N SER A 2 -11.70 10.94 4.69
CA SER A 2 -12.90 10.10 4.43
C SER A 2 -12.84 8.69 5.05
N GLY A 3 -11.66 8.11 5.27
CA GLY A 3 -11.56 6.71 5.70
C GLY A 3 -12.13 6.41 7.10
N GLY A 4 -11.80 7.21 8.11
CA GLY A 4 -12.15 6.88 9.51
C GLY A 4 -13.65 6.90 9.81
N LYS A 5 -14.38 7.92 9.34
CA LYS A 5 -15.83 8.04 9.60
C LYS A 5 -16.61 6.90 8.96
N GLU A 6 -16.25 6.52 7.73
CA GLU A 6 -16.92 5.44 7.00
C GLU A 6 -16.77 4.09 7.70
N ILE A 7 -15.59 3.79 8.24
CA ILE A 7 -15.35 2.56 8.99
C ILE A 7 -16.12 2.52 10.31
N VAL A 8 -16.20 3.62 11.05
CA VAL A 8 -17.00 3.67 12.29
C VAL A 8 -18.47 3.40 12.00
N VAL A 9 -19.03 3.99 10.94
CA VAL A 9 -20.42 3.75 10.52
C VAL A 9 -20.65 2.26 10.19
N LEU A 10 -19.69 1.60 9.52
CA LEU A 10 -19.78 0.17 9.21
C LEU A 10 -19.73 -0.70 10.48
N LEU A 11 -18.84 -0.38 11.42
CA LEU A 11 -18.73 -1.09 12.70
C LEU A 11 -20.00 -0.97 13.55
N GLU A 12 -20.59 0.24 13.61
CA GLU A 12 -21.84 0.51 14.33
C GLU A 12 -23.05 -0.18 13.68
N ALA A 13 -23.06 -0.29 12.34
CA ALA A 13 -24.15 -0.93 11.61
C ALA A 13 -24.16 -2.47 11.75
N ASP A 14 -23.00 -3.10 11.97
CA ASP A 14 -22.91 -4.55 12.16
C ASP A 14 -23.13 -4.95 13.63
N ARG A 15 -24.26 -5.59 13.90
CA ARG A 15 -24.62 -6.12 15.23
C ARG A 15 -23.68 -7.23 15.72
N LYS A 16 -22.85 -7.80 14.86
CA LYS A 16 -21.87 -8.84 15.19
C LYS A 16 -20.49 -8.28 15.51
N THR A 17 -20.28 -6.96 15.41
CA THR A 17 -19.00 -6.32 15.75
C THR A 17 -18.58 -6.65 17.18
N ASP A 18 -17.42 -7.28 17.31
CA ASP A 18 -16.77 -7.50 18.61
C ASP A 18 -15.97 -6.24 18.99
N TRP A 19 -16.60 -5.36 19.76
CA TRP A 19 -16.00 -4.10 20.22
C TRP A 19 -14.77 -4.28 21.08
N SER A 20 -14.51 -5.46 21.65
CA SER A 20 -13.28 -5.74 22.40
C SER A 20 -12.05 -5.90 21.49
N ARG A 21 -12.26 -6.11 20.19
CA ARG A 21 -11.22 -6.30 19.18
C ARG A 21 -11.03 -5.10 18.25
N VAL A 22 -11.94 -4.12 18.32
CA VAL A 22 -11.87 -2.93 17.48
C VAL A 22 -10.61 -2.13 17.78
N ASP A 23 -9.85 -1.80 16.74
CA ASP A 23 -8.59 -1.05 16.83
C ASP A 23 -8.58 0.12 15.83
N VAL A 24 -9.25 1.21 16.21
CA VAL A 24 -9.25 2.45 15.42
C VAL A 24 -7.88 3.13 15.43
N GLU A 25 -7.06 2.88 16.45
CA GLU A 25 -5.70 3.41 16.50
C GLU A 25 -4.79 2.72 15.48
N GLY A 26 -4.91 1.40 15.33
CA GLY A 26 -4.28 0.64 14.24
C GLY A 26 -4.65 1.20 12.86
N LEU A 27 -5.93 1.52 12.63
CA LEU A 27 -6.36 2.19 11.40
C LEU A 27 -5.74 3.59 11.25
N ARG A 28 -5.67 4.38 12.31
CA ARG A 28 -5.06 5.72 12.28
C ARG A 28 -3.58 5.66 11.91
N GLN A 29 -2.85 4.69 12.45
CA GLN A 29 -1.43 4.49 12.14
C GLN A 29 -1.23 4.04 10.69
N HIS A 30 -2.07 3.13 10.19
CA HIS A 30 -2.08 2.76 8.78
C HIS A 30 -2.32 3.97 7.86
N LEU A 31 -3.26 4.86 8.20
CA LEU A 31 -3.53 6.06 7.42
C LEU A 31 -2.37 7.07 7.45
N ILE A 32 -1.60 7.13 8.53
CA ILE A 32 -0.36 7.91 8.60
C ILE A 32 0.68 7.31 7.66
N ASP A 33 0.86 5.99 7.69
CA ASP A 33 1.81 5.31 6.81
C ASP A 33 1.45 5.54 5.34
N MET A 34 0.16 5.43 4.99
CA MET A 34 -0.36 5.76 3.64
C MET A 34 -0.11 7.22 3.26
N GLN A 35 -0.31 8.16 4.17
CA GLN A 35 -0.03 9.57 3.92
C GLN A 35 1.47 9.81 3.63
N ASN A 36 2.34 9.20 4.43
CA ASN A 36 3.79 9.29 4.29
C ASN A 36 4.24 8.72 2.93
N VAL A 37 3.73 7.54 2.58
CA VAL A 37 4.03 6.90 1.28
C VAL A 37 3.54 7.76 0.12
N THR A 38 2.36 8.37 0.24
CA THR A 38 1.74 9.14 -0.85
C THR A 38 2.38 10.52 -1.05
N LEU A 39 2.68 11.22 0.04
CA LEU A 39 3.00 12.66 0.01
C LEU A 39 4.44 13.00 0.40
N ALA A 40 5.10 12.13 1.16
CA ALA A 40 6.42 12.41 1.74
C ALA A 40 7.55 11.52 1.17
N THR A 41 7.25 10.71 0.15
CA THR A 41 8.21 9.77 -0.45
C THR A 41 8.91 10.40 -1.65
N GLN A 42 10.23 10.24 -1.71
CA GLN A 42 11.02 10.50 -2.91
C GLN A 42 11.01 9.22 -3.75
N VAL A 43 10.55 9.32 -5.01
CA VAL A 43 10.47 8.17 -5.91
C VAL A 43 11.38 8.40 -7.11
N SER A 44 12.26 7.45 -7.36
CA SER A 44 12.93 7.31 -8.65
C SER A 44 12.41 6.07 -9.38
N SER A 45 12.35 6.12 -10.70
CA SER A 45 11.90 4.99 -11.53
C SER A 45 12.95 4.66 -12.58
N SER A 46 13.19 3.37 -12.79
CA SER A 46 14.06 2.87 -13.85
C SER A 46 13.46 1.65 -14.52
N GLU A 47 13.74 1.50 -15.81
CA GLU A 47 13.35 0.31 -16.55
C GLU A 47 14.46 -0.73 -16.49
N PHE A 48 14.06 -2.00 -16.43
CA PHE A 48 14.95 -3.13 -16.64
C PHE A 48 14.28 -4.10 -17.62
N GLY A 49 14.95 -5.20 -17.96
CA GLY A 49 14.53 -6.16 -18.99
C GLY A 49 13.06 -6.60 -18.89
N GLY A 50 12.16 -5.82 -19.50
CA GLY A 50 10.72 -6.05 -19.56
C GLY A 50 9.88 -5.48 -18.41
N GLY A 51 10.42 -4.70 -17.48
CA GLY A 51 9.69 -4.22 -16.29
C GLY A 51 10.11 -2.84 -15.79
N LEU A 52 9.42 -2.37 -14.75
CA LEU A 52 9.73 -1.11 -14.05
C LEU A 52 10.16 -1.39 -12.61
N ARG A 53 11.18 -0.67 -12.15
CA ARG A 53 11.60 -0.62 -10.75
C ARG A 53 11.43 0.78 -10.22
N PHE A 54 10.75 0.91 -9.09
CA PHE A 54 10.66 2.11 -8.30
C PHE A 54 11.54 1.97 -7.06
N GLU A 55 12.31 3.01 -6.76
CA GLU A 55 12.98 3.15 -5.47
C GLU A 55 12.31 4.30 -4.72
N ALA A 56 11.65 3.94 -3.63
CA ALA A 56 10.89 4.84 -2.77
C ALA A 56 11.68 5.04 -1.48
N THR A 57 12.13 6.27 -1.23
CA THR A 57 12.98 6.59 -0.09
C THR A 57 12.60 7.89 0.60
N SER A 58 13.14 8.09 1.81
CA SER A 58 13.08 9.35 2.54
C SER A 58 14.24 9.46 3.52
N ASP A 59 14.79 10.66 3.68
CA ASP A 59 15.80 10.95 4.71
C ASP A 59 15.20 11.05 6.12
N THR A 60 13.87 11.22 6.22
CA THR A 60 13.15 11.20 7.50
C THR A 60 12.93 9.74 7.94
N PRO A 61 13.51 9.28 9.08
CA PRO A 61 13.45 7.87 9.48
C PRO A 61 12.04 7.31 9.65
N ALA A 62 11.11 8.10 10.19
CA ALA A 62 9.72 7.67 10.36
C ALA A 62 9.00 7.42 9.03
N VAL A 63 9.27 8.27 8.02
CA VAL A 63 8.72 8.11 6.67
C VAL A 63 9.37 6.92 5.97
N ALA A 64 10.70 6.76 6.08
CA ALA A 64 11.42 5.59 5.56
C ALA A 64 10.84 4.27 6.12
N ALA A 65 10.57 4.22 7.43
CA ALA A 65 9.95 3.07 8.06
C ALA A 65 8.51 2.83 7.57
N SER A 66 7.75 3.90 7.30
CA SER A 66 6.40 3.81 6.70
C SER A 66 6.50 3.19 5.30
N ILE A 67 7.44 3.65 4.47
CA ILE A 67 7.67 3.12 3.12
C ILE A 67 7.99 1.63 3.17
N GLY A 68 8.92 1.21 4.04
CA GLY A 68 9.30 -0.19 4.22
C GLY A 68 8.10 -1.10 4.50
N ARG A 69 7.34 -0.78 5.56
CA ARG A 69 6.14 -1.56 5.94
C ARG A 69 5.12 -1.63 4.82
N MET A 70 4.78 -0.48 4.25
CA MET A 70 3.66 -0.36 3.32
C MET A 70 3.94 -1.02 1.98
N VAL A 71 5.13 -0.81 1.40
CA VAL A 71 5.48 -1.37 0.08
C VAL A 71 5.54 -2.89 0.15
N VAL A 72 6.17 -3.45 1.19
CA VAL A 72 6.25 -4.91 1.37
C VAL A 72 4.86 -5.51 1.53
N ALA A 73 4.03 -4.97 2.42
CA ALA A 73 2.69 -5.51 2.67
C ALA A 73 1.75 -5.38 1.46
N HIS A 74 1.82 -4.26 0.73
CA HIS A 74 1.03 -4.07 -0.48
C HIS A 74 1.42 -5.08 -1.56
N VAL A 75 2.72 -5.29 -1.79
CA VAL A 75 3.17 -6.31 -2.74
C VAL A 75 2.71 -7.71 -2.36
N MET A 76 2.81 -8.08 -1.07
CA MET A 76 2.34 -9.39 -0.60
C MET A 76 0.85 -9.63 -0.88
N THR A 77 0.06 -8.57 -0.98
CA THR A 77 -1.39 -8.67 -1.21
C THR A 77 -1.78 -8.52 -2.68
N MET A 78 -1.01 -7.76 -3.46
CA MET A 78 -1.35 -7.36 -4.83
C MET A 78 -0.56 -8.11 -5.90
N ASP A 79 0.45 -8.90 -5.53
CA ASP A 79 1.17 -9.74 -6.50
C ASP A 79 0.19 -10.65 -7.26
N GLY A 80 0.34 -10.69 -8.59
CA GLY A 80 -0.56 -11.41 -9.50
C GLY A 80 -1.80 -10.62 -9.93
N VAL A 81 -2.14 -9.48 -9.31
CA VAL A 81 -3.24 -8.62 -9.77
C VAL A 81 -2.94 -8.10 -11.18
N ASN A 82 -3.94 -8.11 -12.06
CA ASN A 82 -3.79 -7.83 -13.50
C ASN A 82 -2.81 -8.77 -14.24
N GLY A 83 -2.39 -9.88 -13.61
CA GLY A 83 -1.34 -10.74 -14.13
C GLY A 83 0.08 -10.15 -13.97
N TRP A 84 0.25 -9.05 -13.24
CA TRP A 84 1.56 -8.46 -13.00
C TRP A 84 2.25 -9.18 -11.86
N ARG A 85 3.56 -9.45 -12.03
CA ARG A 85 4.40 -9.88 -10.92
C ARG A 85 4.94 -8.65 -10.20
N LEU A 86 4.66 -8.56 -8.90
CA LEU A 86 5.13 -7.52 -8.01
C LEU A 86 6.15 -8.09 -7.04
N GLU A 87 7.27 -7.40 -6.86
CA GLU A 87 8.29 -7.78 -5.88
C GLU A 87 8.72 -6.55 -5.09
N ALA A 88 8.90 -6.72 -3.78
CA ALA A 88 9.37 -5.68 -2.89
C ALA A 88 10.61 -6.14 -2.13
N ALA A 89 11.51 -5.20 -1.86
CA ALA A 89 12.62 -5.39 -0.95
C ALA A 89 12.89 -4.11 -0.19
N GLU A 90 13.12 -4.21 1.12
CA GLU A 90 13.61 -3.10 1.93
C GLU A 90 14.99 -2.67 1.46
N ILE A 91 15.23 -1.37 1.49
CA ILE A 91 16.54 -0.75 1.20
C ILE A 91 16.82 0.32 2.25
N PRO A 92 18.09 0.78 2.38
CA PRO A 92 18.39 1.93 3.21
C PRO A 92 17.50 3.12 2.83
N GLY A 93 16.75 3.66 3.79
CA GLY A 93 15.87 4.81 3.59
C GLY A 93 14.49 4.49 3.02
N GLY A 94 14.11 3.22 2.76
CA GLY A 94 12.76 2.87 2.32
C GLY A 94 12.65 1.48 1.70
N ALA A 95 12.09 1.39 0.50
CA ALA A 95 11.85 0.13 -0.19
C ALA A 95 11.92 0.26 -1.72
N THR A 96 12.07 -0.88 -2.36
CA THR A 96 11.97 -1.01 -3.82
C THR A 96 10.68 -1.72 -4.17
N LEU A 97 10.05 -1.29 -5.27
CA LEU A 97 8.90 -1.96 -5.87
C LEU A 97 9.26 -2.29 -7.32
N THR A 98 9.24 -3.56 -7.65
CA THR A 98 9.52 -4.07 -9.00
C THR A 98 8.22 -4.61 -9.59
N VAL A 99 7.91 -4.19 -10.82
CA VAL A 99 6.69 -4.56 -11.55
C VAL A 99 7.10 -5.19 -12.86
N THR A 100 6.75 -6.47 -13.04
CA THR A 100 6.91 -7.18 -14.32
C THR A 100 5.54 -7.47 -14.90
N PRO A 101 5.15 -6.84 -16.02
CA PRO A 101 3.88 -7.11 -16.64
C PRO A 101 3.82 -8.51 -17.28
N ALA A 102 2.64 -9.11 -17.33
CA ALA A 102 2.40 -10.31 -18.12
C ALA A 102 2.54 -10.06 -19.64
N GLN A 103 2.26 -8.84 -20.08
CA GLN A 103 2.30 -8.45 -21.49
C GLN A 103 3.05 -7.13 -21.64
N ALA A 104 3.94 -7.03 -22.64
CA ALA A 104 4.73 -5.82 -22.86
C ALA A 104 3.88 -4.55 -23.10
N SER A 105 2.64 -4.71 -23.59
CA SER A 105 1.67 -3.62 -23.77
C SER A 105 1.27 -2.92 -22.48
N ASP A 106 1.43 -3.57 -21.32
CA ASP A 106 1.07 -2.98 -20.02
C ASP A 106 2.15 -2.04 -19.49
N LEU A 107 3.34 -2.00 -20.08
CA LEU A 107 4.41 -1.10 -19.63
C LEU A 107 3.98 0.37 -19.65
N ASP A 108 3.27 0.81 -20.69
CA ASP A 108 2.79 2.19 -20.76
C ASP A 108 1.75 2.49 -19.68
N LYS A 109 0.92 1.51 -19.33
CA LYS A 109 -0.02 1.62 -18.21
C LYS A 109 0.71 1.71 -16.88
N ILE A 110 1.72 0.86 -16.64
CA ILE A 110 2.53 0.88 -15.41
C ILE A 110 3.28 2.21 -15.29
N ARG A 111 3.84 2.73 -16.39
CA ARG A 111 4.47 4.06 -16.43
C ARG A 111 3.47 5.16 -16.06
N GLY A 112 2.28 5.14 -16.66
CA GLY A 112 1.24 6.14 -16.42
C GLY A 112 0.69 6.11 -14.99
N LEU A 113 0.61 4.94 -14.38
CA LEU A 113 0.25 4.79 -12.96
C LEU A 113 1.35 5.31 -12.03
N GLY A 114 2.62 5.08 -12.38
CA GLY A 114 3.75 5.36 -11.53
C GLY A 114 3.69 4.59 -10.21
N PHE A 115 4.57 4.95 -9.26
CA PHE A 115 4.67 4.24 -7.99
C PHE A 115 3.35 4.23 -7.20
N ILE A 116 2.71 5.40 -7.02
CA ILE A 116 1.47 5.49 -6.24
C ILE A 116 0.30 4.81 -6.94
N GLY A 117 0.17 4.93 -8.26
CA GLY A 117 -0.89 4.22 -8.98
C GLY A 117 -0.72 2.71 -8.96
N VAL A 118 0.52 2.20 -8.97
CA VAL A 118 0.78 0.76 -8.79
C VAL A 118 0.49 0.34 -7.35
N MET A 119 0.84 1.17 -6.35
CA MET A 119 0.51 0.90 -4.94
C MET A 119 -1.00 0.84 -4.65
N THR A 120 -1.85 1.22 -5.61
CA THR A 120 -3.31 1.12 -5.51
C THR A 120 -3.91 0.09 -6.47
N VAL A 121 -3.10 -0.69 -7.20
CA VAL A 121 -3.64 -1.73 -8.09
C VAL A 121 -4.08 -2.96 -7.30
N GLY A 122 -5.39 -3.21 -7.28
CA GLY A 122 -5.96 -4.30 -6.49
C GLY A 122 -6.79 -3.74 -5.35
N MET A 123 -6.88 -4.50 -4.26
CA MET A 123 -7.72 -4.30 -3.06
C MET A 123 -8.64 -3.07 -3.01
N HIS A 124 -9.90 -3.32 -2.70
CA HIS A 124 -10.84 -2.27 -2.29
C HIS A 124 -10.39 -1.72 -0.93
N HIS A 125 -9.78 -0.52 -0.91
CA HIS A 125 -9.22 0.11 0.31
C HIS A 125 -10.18 0.13 1.51
N GLN A 126 -11.50 0.13 1.28
CA GLN A 126 -12.50 0.06 2.34
C GLN A 126 -12.52 -1.27 3.09
N GLU A 127 -12.51 -2.41 2.39
CA GLU A 127 -12.47 -3.74 3.02
C GLU A 127 -11.17 -3.92 3.80
N HIS A 128 -10.06 -3.44 3.24
CA HIS A 128 -8.77 -3.41 3.92
C HIS A 128 -8.80 -2.56 5.20
N HIS A 129 -9.32 -1.33 5.15
CA HIS A 129 -9.45 -0.48 6.34
C HIS A 129 -10.38 -1.09 7.41
N LEU A 130 -11.45 -1.80 7.00
CA LEU A 130 -12.35 -2.48 7.92
C LEU A 130 -11.67 -3.68 8.61
N ALA A 131 -10.87 -4.45 7.88
CA ALA A 131 -10.06 -5.52 8.45
C ALA A 131 -9.12 -4.99 9.54
N ILE A 132 -8.41 -3.89 9.26
CA ILE A 132 -7.52 -3.25 10.25
C ILE A 132 -8.31 -2.77 11.46
N ALA A 133 -9.43 -2.07 11.24
CA ALA A 133 -10.23 -1.53 12.34
C ALA A 133 -10.92 -2.61 13.18
N THR A 134 -11.04 -3.85 12.69
CA THR A 134 -11.52 -5.02 13.44
C THR A 134 -10.39 -5.80 14.12
N GLY A 135 -9.18 -5.22 14.16
CA GLY A 135 -8.01 -5.75 14.86
C GLY A 135 -7.26 -6.82 14.08
N GLN A 136 -7.46 -6.92 12.77
CA GLN A 136 -6.60 -7.74 11.92
C GLN A 136 -5.29 -7.01 11.64
N SER A 137 -4.23 -7.77 11.39
CA SER A 137 -2.93 -7.16 11.09
C SER A 137 -3.06 -6.29 9.83
N PRO A 138 -2.61 -5.02 9.86
CA PRO A 138 -2.55 -4.19 8.66
C PRO A 138 -1.54 -4.72 7.64
N HIS A 139 -0.56 -5.49 8.13
CA HIS A 139 0.62 -6.00 7.44
C HIS A 139 0.95 -7.41 7.92
#